data_AF-A0A2T2RJV8-F1
#
_entry.id   AF-A0A2T2RJV8-F1
#
_cell.length_a   1.000
_cell.length_b   1.000
_cell.length_c   1.000
_cell.angle_alpha   90.00
_cell.angle_beta   90.00
_cell.angle_gamma   90.00
#
_symmetry.space_group_name_H-M   'P 1'
#
loop_
_entity.id
_entity.type
_entity.pdbx_description
1 polymer ?
#
loop_
_entity_poly.entity_id
_entity_poly.type
_entity_poly.pdbx_seq_one_letter_code
_entity_poly.pdbx_strand_id
1 'polypeptide(L)'
;MATPSARRRPPKTPLAAIVALAVWGAVPPWVGPLVGLDVPGVPSHIEVMTHAVPAVIAAGVAIAGLTGRLPLAAALLLVLAGLWETATHVPLVGQAVQGLVGFDAALFHSVPGFAILALAVVVAVWAWRAEAHAERAASGRVSQ
;
A
#
# COMPACT_ATOMS: atom_id res chain seq x y z
N MET A 1 26.96 1.49 38.62
CA MET A 1 27.23 1.81 37.20
C MET A 1 26.04 1.37 36.38
N ALA A 2 25.24 2.30 35.86
CA ALA A 2 24.11 1.99 34.99
C ALA A 2 24.63 1.83 33.55
N THR A 3 24.44 0.66 32.95
CA THR A 3 24.71 0.42 31.53
C THR A 3 23.85 1.37 30.68
N PRO A 4 24.44 2.08 29.70
CA PRO A 4 23.68 2.91 28.78
C PRO A 4 22.63 2.04 28.09
N SER A 5 21.35 2.30 28.35
CA SER A 5 20.27 1.67 27.63
C SER A 5 20.43 2.02 26.16
N ALA A 6 20.81 1.02 25.35
CA ALA A 6 20.91 1.17 23.92
C ALA A 6 19.55 1.68 23.41
N ARG A 7 19.48 2.98 23.08
CA ARG A 7 18.30 3.56 22.42
C ARG A 7 18.14 2.79 21.11
N ARG A 8 17.23 1.82 21.09
CA ARG A 8 16.84 1.15 19.86
C ARG A 8 16.38 2.26 18.93
N ARG A 9 17.13 2.47 17.84
CA ARG A 9 16.68 3.38 16.79
C ARG A 9 15.31 2.90 16.34
N PRO A 10 14.31 3.79 16.20
CA PRO A 10 13.03 3.37 15.68
C PRO A 10 13.27 2.68 14.34
N PRO A 11 12.65 1.51 14.09
CA PRO A 11 12.78 0.85 12.81
C PRO A 11 12.34 1.85 11.72
N LYS A 12 13.14 1.95 10.66
CA LYS A 12 12.81 2.80 9.52
C LYS A 12 11.46 2.33 8.99
N THR A 13 10.43 3.17 9.09
CA THR A 13 9.15 2.93 8.45
C THR A 13 9.42 2.58 6.98
N PRO A 14 8.69 1.63 6.38
CA PRO A 14 8.92 1.22 4.98
C PRO A 14 8.40 2.29 3.98
N LEU A 15 8.61 3.57 4.29
CA LEU A 15 8.12 4.72 3.53
C LEU A 15 8.58 4.67 2.07
N ALA A 16 9.86 4.35 1.85
CA ALA A 16 10.40 4.22 0.51
C ALA A 16 9.66 3.15 -0.29
N ALA A 17 9.29 2.02 0.34
CA ALA A 17 8.53 0.97 -0.31
C ALA A 17 7.08 1.40 -0.57
N ILE A 18 6.43 2.07 0.40
CA ILE A 18 5.07 2.60 0.23
C ILE A 18 5.03 3.58 -0.94
N VAL A 19 5.98 4.52 -1.01
CA VAL A 19 6.05 5.52 -2.09
C VAL A 19 6.36 4.85 -3.43
N ALA A 20 7.32 3.94 -3.48
CA ALA A 20 7.67 3.25 -4.72
C ALA A 20 6.49 2.46 -5.29
N LEU A 21 5.77 1.72 -4.43
CA LEU A 21 4.58 0.99 -4.84
C LEU A 21 3.40 1.90 -5.18
N ALA A 22 3.21 3.01 -4.47
CA ALA A 22 2.15 3.98 -4.79
C ALA A 22 2.38 4.62 -6.16
N VAL A 23 3.63 4.99 -6.48
CA VAL A 23 3.99 5.49 -7.81
C VAL A 23 3.75 4.41 -8.84
N TRP A 24 4.23 3.18 -8.61
CA TRP A 24 4.06 2.08 -9.55
C TRP A 24 2.59 1.72 -9.79
N GLY A 25 1.76 1.64 -8.75
CA GLY A 25 0.33 1.40 -8.87
C GLY A 25 -0.41 2.54 -9.55
N ALA A 26 0.12 3.76 -9.52
CA ALA A 26 -0.45 4.85 -10.27
C ALA A 26 -0.14 4.73 -11.78
N VAL A 27 1.00 4.17 -12.19
CA VAL A 27 1.50 4.16 -13.59
C VAL A 27 0.50 3.72 -14.68
N PRO A 28 -0.31 2.65 -14.52
CA PRO A 28 -0.93 1.99 -15.67
C PRO A 28 -1.79 2.85 -16.60
N PRO A 29 -2.67 3.77 -16.13
CA PRO A 29 -3.49 4.63 -16.99
C PRO A 29 -2.69 5.56 -17.89
N TRP A 30 -1.44 5.88 -17.53
CA TRP A 30 -0.61 6.83 -18.29
C TRP A 30 0.40 6.15 -19.19
N VAL A 31 0.92 4.99 -18.78
CA VAL A 31 1.95 4.28 -19.55
C VAL A 31 1.35 3.18 -20.42
N GLY A 32 0.29 2.50 -19.96
CA GLY A 32 -0.37 1.41 -20.69
C GLY A 32 -0.69 1.76 -22.15
N PRO A 33 -1.39 2.88 -22.42
CA PRO A 33 -1.70 3.30 -23.79
C PRO A 33 -0.46 3.57 -24.67
N LEU A 34 0.66 3.98 -24.08
CA LEU A 34 1.89 4.30 -24.82
C LEU A 34 2.63 3.04 -25.29
N VAL A 35 2.39 1.91 -24.62
CA VAL A 35 3.06 0.63 -24.89
C VAL A 35 2.11 -0.46 -25.38
N GLY A 36 0.86 -0.11 -25.69
CA GLY A 36 -0.16 -1.06 -26.17
C GLY A 36 -0.65 -2.04 -25.10
N LEU A 37 -0.63 -1.62 -23.83
CA LEU A 37 -1.12 -2.38 -22.68
C LEU A 37 -2.37 -1.71 -22.07
N ASP A 38 -3.18 -1.06 -22.89
CA ASP A 38 -4.48 -0.53 -22.47
C ASP A 38 -5.50 -1.66 -22.23
N VAL A 39 -6.53 -1.38 -21.43
CA VAL A 39 -7.64 -2.31 -21.20
C VAL A 39 -8.83 -1.90 -22.09
N PRO A 40 -9.16 -2.69 -23.13
CA PRO A 40 -10.25 -2.34 -24.03
C PRO A 40 -11.59 -2.22 -23.31
N GLY A 41 -12.36 -1.20 -23.65
CA GLY A 41 -13.72 -1.00 -23.13
C GLY A 41 -13.81 -0.43 -21.71
N VAL A 42 -12.68 -0.11 -21.07
CA VAL A 42 -12.67 0.63 -19.80
C VAL A 42 -12.55 2.13 -20.08
N PRO A 43 -13.49 2.97 -19.62
CA PRO A 43 -13.35 4.42 -19.77
C PRO A 43 -12.13 4.94 -18.99
N SER A 44 -11.33 5.82 -19.62
CA SER A 44 -10.09 6.33 -19.03
C SER A 44 -10.26 6.99 -17.66
N HIS A 45 -11.40 7.65 -17.41
CA HIS A 45 -11.68 8.24 -16.10
C HIS A 45 -11.88 7.19 -15.00
N ILE A 46 -12.41 6.00 -15.33
CA ILE A 46 -12.54 4.89 -14.39
C ILE A 46 -11.15 4.34 -14.07
N GLU A 47 -10.35 4.09 -15.09
CA GLU A 47 -8.97 3.60 -14.94
C GLU A 47 -8.13 4.57 -14.09
N VAL A 48 -8.17 5.86 -14.39
CA VAL A 48 -7.49 6.88 -13.59
C VAL A 48 -8.00 6.88 -12.15
N MET A 49 -9.30 6.72 -11.89
CA MET A 49 -9.82 6.67 -10.53
C MET A 49 -9.42 5.41 -9.76
N THR A 50 -9.38 4.24 -10.41
CA THR A 50 -9.00 2.99 -9.75
C THR A 50 -7.52 2.92 -9.39
N HIS A 51 -6.67 3.75 -10.00
CA HIS A 51 -5.23 3.85 -9.68
C HIS A 51 -4.86 5.10 -8.85
N ALA A 52 -5.42 6.26 -9.17
CA ALA A 52 -5.07 7.51 -8.50
C ALA A 52 -5.56 7.57 -7.05
N VAL A 53 -6.76 7.06 -6.75
CA VAL A 53 -7.31 7.09 -5.38
C VAL A 53 -6.44 6.27 -4.41
N PRO A 54 -6.11 4.99 -4.71
CA PRO A 54 -5.17 4.23 -3.88
C PRO A 54 -3.80 4.90 -3.74
N ALA A 55 -3.25 5.46 -4.82
CA ALA A 55 -1.96 6.14 -4.80
C ALA A 55 -1.96 7.39 -3.90
N VAL A 56 -3.02 8.19 -3.92
CA VAL A 56 -3.18 9.36 -3.05
C VAL A 56 -3.27 8.93 -1.58
N ILE A 57 -4.03 7.87 -1.28
CA ILE A 57 -4.11 7.32 0.08
C ILE A 57 -2.72 6.87 0.54
N ALA A 58 -1.99 6.12 -0.30
CA ALA A 58 -0.66 5.64 0.02
C ALA A 58 0.36 6.78 0.23
N ALA A 59 0.28 7.86 -0.56
CA ALA A 59 1.07 9.07 -0.37
C ALA A 59 0.75 9.75 0.97
N GLY A 60 -0.53 9.88 1.33
CA GLY A 60 -0.96 10.41 2.63
C GLY A 60 -0.44 9.58 3.80
N VAL A 61 -0.47 8.26 3.68
CA VAL A 61 0.08 7.32 4.68
C VAL A 61 1.60 7.47 4.78
N ALA A 62 2.31 7.62 3.66
CA ALA A 62 3.74 7.88 3.66
C ALA A 62 4.09 9.19 4.37
N ILE A 63 3.33 10.27 4.11
CA ILE A 63 3.48 11.56 4.78
C ILE A 63 3.24 11.42 6.29
N ALA A 64 2.18 10.72 6.71
CA ALA A 64 1.91 10.47 8.12
C ALA A 64 3.08 9.76 8.80
N GLY A 65 3.69 8.77 8.12
CA GLY A 65 4.85 8.05 8.64
C GLY A 65 6.14 8.87 8.73
N LEU A 66 6.25 10.04 8.08
CA LEU A 66 7.38 10.97 8.25
C LEU A 66 7.40 11.61 9.64
N THR A 67 6.27 11.64 10.35
CA THR A 67 6.20 12.17 11.73
C THR A 67 6.90 11.28 12.77
N GLY A 68 7.49 10.17 12.35
CA GLY A 68 8.20 9.22 13.20
C GLY A 68 7.31 8.17 13.86
N ARG A 69 5.99 8.27 13.68
CA ARG A 69 5.02 7.25 14.06
C ARG A 69 4.01 7.06 12.93
N LEU A 70 3.74 5.81 12.57
CA LEU A 70 2.62 5.47 11.71
C LEU A 70 1.48 4.93 12.58
N PRO A 71 0.35 5.65 12.72
CA PRO A 71 -0.77 5.15 13.49
C PRO A 71 -1.39 3.92 12.79
N LEU A 72 -1.91 2.97 13.58
CA LEU A 72 -2.56 1.78 13.02
C LEU A 72 -3.68 2.15 12.04
N ALA A 73 -4.45 3.21 12.33
CA ALA A 73 -5.50 3.71 11.44
C ALA A 73 -4.98 4.06 10.04
N ALA A 74 -3.80 4.70 9.93
CA ALA A 74 -3.21 5.01 8.62
C ALA A 74 -2.75 3.74 7.89
N ALA A 75 -2.21 2.76 8.62
CA ALA A 75 -1.84 1.48 8.05
C ALA A 75 -3.07 0.68 7.54
N LEU A 76 -4.19 0.75 8.24
CA LEU A 76 -5.46 0.14 7.80
C LEU A 76 -6.05 0.86 6.58
N LEU A 77 -5.94 2.19 6.49
CA LEU A 77 -6.31 2.93 5.27
C LEU A 77 -5.48 2.47 4.06
N LEU A 78 -4.18 2.20 4.25
CA LEU A 78 -3.35 1.63 3.19
C LEU A 78 -3.83 0.23 2.76
N VAL A 79 -4.30 -0.60 3.71
CA VAL A 79 -4.89 -1.92 3.39
C VAL A 79 -6.15 -1.76 2.56
N LEU A 80 -7.03 -0.82 2.92
CA LEU A 80 -8.24 -0.53 2.15
C LEU A 80 -7.92 -0.03 0.74
N ALA A 81 -6.89 0.80 0.58
CA ALA A 81 -6.42 1.25 -0.73
C ALA A 81 -5.91 0.09 -1.60
N GLY A 82 -5.03 -0.75 -1.06
CA GLY A 82 -4.54 -1.93 -1.79
C GLY A 82 -5.65 -2.94 -2.12
N LEU A 83 -6.63 -3.08 -1.23
CA LEU A 83 -7.79 -3.94 -1.46
C LEU A 83 -8.69 -3.37 -2.57
N TRP A 84 -8.94 -2.06 -2.56
CA TRP A 84 -9.71 -1.39 -3.62
C TRP A 84 -9.07 -1.61 -4.99
N GLU A 85 -7.77 -1.33 -5.10
CA GLU A 85 -7.01 -1.50 -6.35
C GLU A 85 -7.06 -2.97 -6.78
N THR A 86 -6.75 -3.91 -5.89
CA THR A 86 -6.82 -5.34 -6.19
C THR A 86 -8.21 -5.78 -6.65
N ALA A 87 -9.26 -5.40 -5.92
CA ALA A 87 -10.63 -5.84 -6.20
C ALA A 87 -11.15 -5.35 -7.55
N THR A 88 -10.76 -4.15 -7.97
CA THR A 88 -11.11 -3.58 -9.27
C THR A 88 -10.36 -4.26 -10.43
N HIS A 89 -9.23 -4.93 -10.14
CA HIS A 89 -8.35 -5.53 -11.14
C HIS A 89 -8.44 -7.05 -11.25
N VAL A 90 -8.90 -7.76 -10.21
CA VAL A 90 -9.15 -9.21 -10.27
C VAL A 90 -10.01 -9.64 -11.47
N PRO A 91 -11.07 -8.91 -11.88
CA PRO A 91 -11.82 -9.25 -13.08
C PRO A 91 -10.97 -9.31 -14.36
N LEU A 92 -9.91 -8.49 -14.48
CA LEU A 92 -9.02 -8.48 -15.66
C LEU A 92 -8.28 -9.80 -15.81
N VAL A 93 -7.86 -10.42 -14.71
CA VAL A 93 -7.21 -11.74 -14.74
C VAL A 93 -8.16 -12.79 -15.32
N GLY A 94 -9.43 -12.76 -14.90
CA GLY A 94 -10.46 -13.63 -15.45
C GLY A 94 -10.73 -13.39 -16.94
N GLN A 95 -10.80 -12.13 -17.35
CA GLN A 95 -10.98 -11.73 -18.75
C GLN A 95 -9.79 -12.15 -19.62
N ALA A 96 -8.55 -12.06 -19.10
CA ALA A 96 -7.36 -12.51 -19.82
C ALA A 96 -7.34 -14.03 -20.01
N VAL A 97 -7.76 -14.80 -19.00
CA VAL A 97 -7.93 -16.27 -19.14
C VAL A 97 -8.96 -16.62 -20.20
N GLN A 98 -9.97 -15.77 -20.40
CA GLN A 98 -10.98 -15.92 -21.45
C GLN A 98 -10.54 -15.38 -22.82
N GLY A 99 -9.35 -14.78 -22.92
CA GLY A 99 -8.84 -14.19 -24.16
C GLY A 99 -9.49 -12.85 -24.54
N LEU A 100 -10.20 -12.20 -23.62
CA LEU A 100 -10.87 -10.90 -23.87
C LEU A 100 -9.91 -9.71 -23.72
N VAL A 101 -8.85 -9.88 -22.93
CA VAL A 101 -7.80 -8.87 -22.68
C VAL A 101 -6.44 -9.56 -22.79
N GLY A 102 -5.41 -8.84 -23.22
CA GLY A 102 -4.03 -9.34 -23.22
C GLY A 102 -3.58 -9.74 -21.81
N PHE A 103 -2.88 -10.88 -21.70
CA PHE A 103 -2.40 -11.35 -20.39
C PHE A 103 -1.32 -10.42 -19.80
N ASP A 104 -0.51 -9.85 -20.68
CA ASP A 104 0.45 -8.78 -20.38
C ASP A 104 -0.23 -7.53 -19.83
N ALA A 105 -1.32 -7.05 -20.46
CA ALA A 105 -2.11 -5.94 -19.96
C ALA A 105 -2.70 -6.28 -18.58
N ALA A 106 -3.32 -7.46 -18.42
CA ALA A 106 -3.87 -7.88 -17.14
C ALA A 106 -2.81 -7.92 -16.03
N LEU A 107 -1.60 -8.42 -16.29
CA LEU A 107 -0.50 -8.40 -15.33
C LEU A 107 -0.03 -6.97 -15.02
N PHE A 108 0.18 -6.15 -16.05
CA PHE A 108 0.65 -4.77 -15.92
C PHE A 108 -0.27 -3.94 -15.03
N HIS A 109 -1.58 -4.12 -15.16
CA HIS A 109 -2.60 -3.42 -14.37
C HIS A 109 -2.79 -4.04 -12.97
N SER A 110 -2.69 -5.37 -12.84
CA SER A 110 -3.09 -6.05 -11.59
C SER A 110 -1.97 -6.23 -10.57
N VAL A 111 -0.72 -6.47 -11.03
CA VAL A 111 0.42 -6.76 -10.14
C VAL A 111 0.69 -5.64 -9.12
N PRO A 112 0.63 -4.34 -9.47
CA PRO A 112 0.85 -3.27 -8.51
C PRO A 112 -0.15 -3.31 -7.34
N GLY A 113 -1.45 -3.50 -7.62
CA GLY A 113 -2.48 -3.61 -6.59
C GLY A 113 -2.20 -4.74 -5.57
N PHE A 114 -1.82 -5.93 -6.06
CA PHE A 114 -1.44 -7.04 -5.19
C PHE A 114 -0.20 -6.72 -4.34
N ALA A 115 0.81 -6.08 -4.93
CA ALA A 115 2.03 -5.69 -4.23
C ALA A 115 1.73 -4.66 -3.12
N ILE A 116 0.89 -3.65 -3.42
CA ILE A 116 0.44 -2.64 -2.46
C ILE A 116 -0.31 -3.32 -1.32
N LEU A 117 -1.26 -4.20 -1.60
CA LEU A 117 -2.04 -4.91 -0.58
C LEU A 117 -1.14 -5.75 0.34
N ALA A 118 -0.20 -6.51 -0.24
CA ALA A 118 0.74 -7.32 0.53
C ALA A 118 1.60 -6.47 1.47
N LEU A 119 2.18 -5.36 0.96
CA LEU A 119 2.93 -4.43 1.80
C LEU A 119 2.05 -3.80 2.88
N ALA A 120 0.83 -3.39 2.54
CA ALA A 120 -0.11 -2.76 3.45
C ALA A 120 -0.42 -3.65 4.66
N VAL A 121 -0.65 -4.95 4.43
CA VAL A 121 -0.88 -5.93 5.50
C VAL A 121 0.34 -6.03 6.41
N VAL A 122 1.55 -6.10 5.86
CA VAL A 122 2.80 -6.11 6.65
C VAL A 122 2.93 -4.84 7.50
N VAL A 123 2.63 -3.68 6.92
CA VAL A 123 2.69 -2.38 7.59
C VAL A 123 1.64 -2.30 8.71
N ALA A 124 0.42 -2.79 8.50
CA ALA A 124 -0.64 -2.81 9.50
C ALA A 124 -0.28 -3.72 10.68
N VAL A 125 0.25 -4.92 10.42
CA VAL A 125 0.73 -5.82 11.48
C VAL A 125 1.87 -5.19 12.28
N TRP A 126 2.80 -4.51 11.59
CA TRP A 126 3.89 -3.80 12.26
C TRP A 126 3.39 -2.64 13.13
N ALA A 127 2.49 -1.81 12.61
CA ALA A 127 1.89 -0.68 13.35
C ALA A 127 1.11 -1.18 14.58
N TRP A 128 0.31 -2.23 14.43
CA TRP A 128 -0.43 -2.84 15.54
C TRP A 128 0.51 -3.31 16.66
N ARG A 129 1.59 -4.01 16.31
CA ARG A 129 2.59 -4.45 17.30
C ARG A 129 3.24 -3.26 18.02
N ALA A 130 3.58 -2.19 17.29
CA ALA A 130 4.19 -1.00 17.88
C ALA A 130 3.27 -0.32 18.91
N GLU A 131 1.97 -0.20 18.61
CA GLU A 131 0.99 0.37 19.54
C GLU A 131 0.78 -0.51 20.77
N ALA A 132 0.63 -1.83 20.58
CA ALA A 132 0.49 -2.78 21.69
C ALA A 132 1.70 -2.77 22.65
N HIS A 133 2.92 -2.57 22.13
CA HIS A 133 4.10 -2.42 22.97
C HIS A 133 4.10 -1.10 23.74
N ALA A 134 3.65 -0.01 23.13
CA ALA A 134 3.56 1.30 23.78
C ALA A 134 2.55 1.29 24.93
N GLU A 135 1.40 0.64 24.74
CA GLU A 135 0.36 0.48 25.78
C GLU A 135 0.88 -0.31 26.98
N ARG A 136 1.56 -1.43 26.76
CA ARG A 136 2.17 -2.24 27.85
C ARG A 136 3.23 -1.47 28.63
N ALA A 137 4.04 -0.66 27.94
CA ALA A 137 5.04 0.18 28.60
C ALA A 137 4.40 1.34 29.38
N ALA A 138 3.22 1.81 28.98
CA ALA A 138 2.47 2.81 29.72
C ALA A 138 1.83 2.21 30.99
N SER A 139 1.19 1.05 30.89
CA SER A 139 0.54 0.39 32.03
C SER A 139 1.53 -0.07 33.11
N GLY A 140 2.70 -0.57 32.73
CA GLY A 140 3.75 -0.97 33.69
C GLY A 140 4.36 0.17 34.52
N ARG A 141 4.19 1.44 34.09
CA ARG A 141 4.65 2.63 34.82
C ARG A 141 3.67 3.12 35.88
N VAL A 142 2.41 2.67 35.85
CA VAL A 142 1.38 3.09 36.81
C VAL A 142 1.39 2.21 38.07
N SER A 143 2.07 1.06 38.02
CA SER A 143 2.16 0.11 39.14
C SER A 143 3.44 0.23 39.99
N GLN A 144 4.28 1.24 39.72
CA GLN A 144 5.47 1.58 40.52
C GLN A 144 5.29 2.93 41.19
#